data_AF-W4M3Q3-F1
#
_entry.id   AF-W4M3Q3-F1
#
_cell.length_a   1.000
_cell.length_b   1.000
_cell.length_c   1.000
_cell.angle_alpha   90.00
_cell.angle_beta   90.00
_cell.angle_gamma   90.00
#
_symmetry.space_group_name_H-M   'P 1'
#
loop_
_entity.id
_entity.type
_entity.pdbx_description
1 polymer ?
#
loop_
_entity_poly.entity_id
_entity_poly.type
_entity_poly.pdbx_seq_one_letter_code
_entity_poly.pdbx_strand_id
1 'polypeptide(L)'
;MKKTAVVLAFVWTALMLHPYMAVAEPAPQPLACDYRETRGINPKTKKPYTPHERHQEPFDGGSITKAEVKACLKAKKTIKNHHIVFEDYRDACQELGDYDIPLLIEGGVMHAKTPYDDASTPWYEDKTDDTGGIRLDVFRYLRSNDASDLSEDERRQCGIDNQEAPIIVIRAPIQWQGVRIDSSIWTSSAFTFSKRVGFSRTTFSGRSTNFRDTTFSGETDFSRTNFSGEITDFSHTNFSERSTDFSHTNFSGRSTDFSRSNFSRRSTDFNNANFSGEITDFSHTNFSGEITDFSRTNFSGESTNFNSTIFSGKTTDFNNANFSGRIYFIRSIFSGDTDFSSTIFSGITYFVHTIFSGDTDFSRTTFSISTDFSRATFSGRSTDFNRATFSGRSTDFSHAKFEANINFRNTRVTETLIFDSSSWEKRLDLRGMSAKRFRWDSTQNPSLVQGVVDMREAWIGLATFKEILFQNLVDFSRTKYGVSSFFGITGTSVERLPSGAVSRDVRDKLTDIVKQKFTGKDTLLDHLHKTIGEKLPDQYQSLILKQAVSWRWEPIKDAPTALRFENNTLEKEADLLHVTFQAPVHLINNRFCNHSRSHRCGVCLWRPIGAAMPLLQSDPASCL
;
A
#
# COMPACT_ATOMS: atom_id res chain seq x y z
N MET A 1 -38.93 -53.28 -9.37
CA MET A 1 -40.32 -53.47 -9.82
C MET A 1 -41.26 -53.35 -8.62
N LYS A 2 -42.31 -52.53 -8.79
CA LYS A 2 -43.58 -52.43 -8.04
C LYS A 2 -43.60 -51.91 -6.58
N LYS A 3 -44.14 -50.68 -6.50
CA LYS A 3 -44.81 -50.00 -5.38
C LYS A 3 -45.85 -50.90 -4.70
N THR A 4 -46.11 -50.66 -3.40
CA THR A 4 -47.49 -50.49 -2.93
C THR A 4 -47.55 -49.48 -1.77
N ALA A 5 -48.30 -48.40 -1.97
CA ALA A 5 -48.72 -47.47 -0.93
C ALA A 5 -49.93 -48.06 -0.21
N VAL A 6 -50.00 -47.91 1.11
CA VAL A 6 -51.21 -48.16 1.88
C VAL A 6 -51.93 -46.83 2.04
N VAL A 7 -53.05 -46.69 1.33
CA VAL A 7 -54.02 -45.60 1.48
C VAL A 7 -55.05 -46.07 2.49
N LEU A 8 -55.15 -45.37 3.63
CA LEU A 8 -56.26 -45.52 4.57
C LEU A 8 -57.29 -44.44 4.24
N ALA A 9 -58.36 -44.84 3.56
CA ALA A 9 -59.55 -44.03 3.33
C ALA A 9 -60.51 -44.23 4.51
N PHE A 10 -60.83 -43.15 5.23
CA PHE A 10 -61.94 -43.14 6.18
C PHE A 10 -63.21 -42.67 5.49
N VAL A 11 -64.22 -43.54 5.57
CA VAL A 11 -65.56 -43.40 4.99
C VAL A 11 -66.35 -42.36 5.76
N TRP A 12 -66.97 -41.45 5.00
CA TRP A 12 -67.98 -40.49 5.44
C TRP A 12 -69.25 -41.21 5.91
N THR A 13 -69.69 -40.96 7.14
CA THR A 13 -71.09 -41.05 7.53
C THR A 13 -71.52 -39.72 8.14
N ALA A 14 -72.38 -39.02 7.42
CA ALA A 14 -73.01 -37.77 7.80
C ALA A 14 -73.90 -37.95 9.04
N LEU A 15 -73.94 -36.95 9.94
CA LEU A 15 -75.18 -36.44 10.52
C LEU A 15 -74.95 -35.18 11.37
N MET A 16 -75.94 -34.29 11.29
CA MET A 16 -76.19 -33.07 12.06
C MET A 16 -75.50 -31.77 11.62
N LEU A 17 -76.17 -31.12 10.67
CA LEU A 17 -76.24 -29.67 10.52
C LEU A 17 -76.37 -28.96 11.88
N HIS A 18 -75.37 -28.16 12.25
CA HIS A 18 -75.54 -26.95 13.03
C HIS A 18 -75.04 -25.79 12.15
N PRO A 19 -75.80 -24.70 11.97
CA PRO A 19 -75.28 -23.52 11.31
C PRO A 19 -74.30 -22.84 12.26
N TYR A 20 -73.03 -23.26 12.24
CA TYR A 20 -71.97 -22.40 12.74
C TYR A 20 -71.83 -21.26 11.73
N MET A 21 -72.18 -20.06 12.18
CA MET A 21 -71.83 -18.81 11.52
C MET A 21 -70.34 -18.88 11.19
N ALA A 22 -70.02 -19.04 9.91
CA ALA A 22 -68.70 -18.76 9.40
C ALA A 22 -68.46 -17.27 9.65
N VAL A 23 -67.70 -16.97 10.69
CA VAL A 23 -66.97 -15.71 10.75
C VAL A 23 -66.10 -15.74 9.50
N ALA A 24 -66.43 -14.93 8.51
CA ALA A 24 -65.60 -14.76 7.33
C ALA A 24 -64.19 -14.45 7.83
N GLU A 25 -63.22 -15.34 7.52
CA GLU A 25 -61.82 -14.97 7.66
C GLU A 25 -61.64 -13.67 6.87
N PRO A 26 -61.09 -12.61 7.49
CA PRO A 26 -60.84 -11.38 6.76
C PRO A 26 -59.95 -11.73 5.56
N ALA A 27 -60.34 -11.25 4.39
CA ALA A 27 -59.59 -11.44 3.16
C ALA A 27 -58.09 -11.20 3.43
N PRO A 28 -57.18 -12.08 2.96
CA PRO A 28 -55.76 -11.95 3.28
C PRO A 28 -55.29 -10.56 2.85
N GLN A 29 -54.90 -9.75 3.84
CA GLN A 29 -54.40 -8.42 3.57
C GLN A 29 -53.19 -8.52 2.62
N PRO A 30 -53.07 -7.63 1.61
CA PRO A 30 -51.93 -7.67 0.71
C PRO A 30 -50.64 -7.50 1.52
N LEU A 31 -49.73 -8.48 1.41
CA LEU A 31 -48.43 -8.47 2.08
C LEU A 31 -47.69 -7.14 1.85
N ALA A 32 -47.50 -6.38 2.93
CA ALA A 32 -46.81 -5.08 2.95
C ALA A 32 -45.29 -5.26 3.01
N CYS A 33 -44.69 -5.89 1.98
CA CYS A 33 -43.24 -6.10 1.92
C CYS A 33 -42.48 -4.96 1.26
N ASP A 34 -43.19 -4.05 0.60
CA ASP A 34 -42.61 -2.84 0.02
C ASP A 34 -43.19 -1.64 0.75
N TYR A 35 -42.32 -0.85 1.38
CA TYR A 35 -42.72 0.30 2.15
C TYR A 35 -43.39 1.34 1.25
N ARG A 36 -44.64 1.65 1.58
CA ARG A 36 -45.37 2.77 1.00
C ARG A 36 -45.29 3.95 1.95
N GLU A 37 -44.80 5.07 1.45
CA GLU A 37 -44.72 6.30 2.23
C GLU A 37 -46.13 6.74 2.63
N THR A 38 -46.41 6.67 3.93
CA THR A 38 -47.69 7.10 4.52
C THR A 38 -47.59 8.48 5.13
N ARG A 39 -46.37 9.01 5.32
CA ARG A 39 -46.15 10.40 5.77
C ARG A 39 -46.42 11.34 4.60
N GLY A 40 -46.96 12.51 4.91
CA GLY A 40 -47.29 13.54 3.92
C GLY A 40 -46.06 14.26 3.39
N ILE A 41 -46.06 15.59 3.47
CA ILE A 41 -44.96 16.44 3.02
C ILE A 41 -43.91 16.54 4.12
N ASN A 42 -42.63 16.43 3.76
CA ASN A 42 -41.52 16.62 4.69
C ASN A 42 -41.60 18.02 5.32
N PRO A 43 -41.72 18.14 6.65
CA PRO A 43 -41.92 19.42 7.31
C PRO A 43 -40.72 20.36 7.18
N LYS A 44 -39.50 19.82 6.99
CA LYS A 44 -38.25 20.57 6.79
C LYS A 44 -38.12 21.09 5.35
N THR A 45 -38.32 20.22 4.37
CA THR A 45 -38.07 20.56 2.95
C THR A 45 -39.31 21.03 2.19
N LYS A 46 -40.50 20.92 2.80
CA LYS A 46 -41.81 21.23 2.20
C LYS A 46 -42.06 20.50 0.87
N LYS A 47 -41.38 19.37 0.64
CA LYS A 47 -41.52 18.49 -0.52
C LYS A 47 -41.87 17.07 -0.05
N PRO A 48 -42.40 16.19 -0.92
CA PRO A 48 -42.51 14.77 -0.59
C PRO A 48 -41.15 14.21 -0.17
N TYR A 49 -41.14 13.31 0.80
CA TYR A 49 -39.93 12.66 1.26
C TYR A 49 -39.23 11.95 0.10
N THR A 50 -37.98 12.33 -0.16
CA THR A 50 -37.10 11.61 -1.08
C THR A 50 -36.72 10.24 -0.51
N PRO A 51 -36.36 9.24 -1.33
CA PRO A 51 -35.84 7.96 -0.85
C PRO A 51 -34.77 8.10 0.23
N HIS A 52 -33.86 9.06 0.07
CA HIS A 52 -32.79 9.32 1.03
C HIS A 52 -33.34 9.83 2.37
N GLU A 53 -34.26 10.80 2.36
CA GLU A 53 -34.87 11.33 3.59
C GLU A 53 -35.72 10.26 4.30
N ARG A 54 -36.36 9.35 3.54
CA ARG A 54 -37.12 8.22 4.10
C ARG A 54 -36.25 7.28 4.93
N HIS A 55 -34.97 7.15 4.57
CA HIS A 55 -33.99 6.26 5.23
C HIS A 55 -33.19 6.96 6.35
N GLN A 56 -33.42 8.26 6.61
CA GLN A 56 -32.63 9.06 7.55
C GLN A 56 -33.39 9.58 8.77
N GLU A 57 -34.71 9.74 8.71
CA GLU A 57 -35.46 10.20 9.89
C GLU A 57 -35.68 9.04 10.87
N PRO A 58 -35.42 9.24 12.17
CA PRO A 58 -35.75 8.24 13.17
C PRO A 58 -37.27 8.06 13.11
N PHE A 59 -37.72 6.88 12.71
CA PHE A 59 -39.11 6.52 12.95
C PHE A 59 -39.22 6.27 14.45
N ASP A 60 -40.25 6.84 15.09
CA ASP A 60 -40.70 6.39 16.40
C ASP A 60 -41.29 4.97 16.22
N GLY A 61 -40.42 3.96 16.23
CA GLY A 61 -40.77 2.54 16.05
C GLY A 61 -40.54 1.97 14.64
N GLY A 62 -40.72 0.66 14.50
CA GLY A 62 -40.58 -0.04 13.22
C GLY A 62 -41.67 0.34 12.22
N SER A 63 -41.29 0.53 10.95
CA SER A 63 -42.24 0.78 9.84
C SER A 63 -42.92 -0.50 9.32
N ILE A 64 -42.47 -1.65 9.81
CA ILE A 64 -43.00 -2.98 9.54
C ILE A 64 -43.07 -3.70 10.89
N THR A 65 -44.19 -4.34 11.16
CA THR A 65 -44.34 -5.13 12.38
C THR A 65 -43.62 -6.47 12.25
N LYS A 66 -43.26 -7.07 13.39
CA LYS A 66 -42.65 -8.40 13.46
C LYS A 66 -43.47 -9.47 12.71
N ALA A 67 -44.80 -9.39 12.81
CA ALA A 67 -45.72 -10.29 12.12
C ALA A 67 -45.68 -10.11 10.59
N GLU A 68 -45.56 -8.88 10.09
CA GLU A 68 -45.44 -8.57 8.67
C GLU A 68 -44.07 -8.97 8.12
N VAL A 69 -42.97 -8.75 8.87
CA VAL A 69 -41.64 -9.28 8.53
C VAL A 69 -41.74 -10.79 8.34
N LYS A 70 -42.30 -11.51 9.33
CA LYS A 70 -42.49 -12.96 9.26
C LYS A 70 -43.37 -13.39 8.07
N ALA A 71 -44.43 -12.64 7.77
CA ALA A 71 -45.27 -12.90 6.61
C ALA A 71 -44.51 -12.73 5.29
N CYS A 72 -43.74 -11.64 5.14
CA CYS A 72 -42.94 -11.37 3.95
C CYS A 72 -41.87 -12.42 3.71
N LEU A 73 -41.18 -12.82 4.78
CA LEU A 73 -40.22 -13.92 4.74
C LEU A 73 -40.93 -15.22 4.31
N LYS A 74 -42.01 -15.64 4.99
CA LYS A 74 -42.79 -16.84 4.60
C LYS A 74 -43.26 -16.81 3.14
N ALA A 75 -43.60 -15.64 2.62
CA ALA A 75 -44.02 -15.44 1.23
C ALA A 75 -42.85 -15.37 0.22
N LYS A 76 -41.59 -15.50 0.66
CA LYS A 76 -40.38 -15.35 -0.15
C LYS A 76 -40.32 -14.01 -0.90
N LYS A 77 -40.80 -12.95 -0.26
CA LYS A 77 -40.78 -11.60 -0.81
C LYS A 77 -39.67 -10.79 -0.16
N THR A 78 -38.94 -10.04 -0.99
CA THR A 78 -37.98 -9.04 -0.52
C THR A 78 -38.68 -8.02 0.37
N ILE A 79 -38.07 -7.70 1.51
CA ILE A 79 -38.48 -6.56 2.34
C ILE A 79 -37.77 -5.33 1.78
N LYS A 80 -38.53 -4.35 1.27
CA LYS A 80 -38.02 -3.17 0.60
C LYS A 80 -38.31 -1.91 1.40
N ASN A 81 -37.27 -1.12 1.66
CA ASN A 81 -37.33 0.25 2.18
C ASN A 81 -38.01 0.40 3.55
N HIS A 82 -38.14 -0.68 4.32
CA HIS A 82 -38.69 -0.63 5.67
C HIS A 82 -37.61 -0.33 6.71
N HIS A 83 -37.96 0.48 7.72
CA HIS A 83 -37.27 0.49 9.01
C HIS A 83 -37.71 -0.72 9.83
N ILE A 84 -36.77 -1.62 10.10
CA ILE A 84 -36.90 -2.81 10.92
C ILE A 84 -36.24 -2.50 12.27
N VAL A 85 -37.03 -2.56 13.34
CA VAL A 85 -36.56 -2.31 14.70
C VAL A 85 -36.67 -3.59 15.51
N PHE A 86 -35.56 -4.04 16.07
CA PHE A 86 -35.49 -5.10 17.07
C PHE A 86 -35.48 -4.42 18.44
N GLU A 87 -36.59 -4.52 19.19
CA GLU A 87 -36.81 -3.74 20.41
C GLU A 87 -36.10 -4.29 21.67
N ASP A 88 -35.71 -5.57 21.65
CA ASP A 88 -34.88 -6.24 22.66
C ASP A 88 -33.96 -7.28 21.98
N TYR A 89 -32.79 -7.57 22.55
CA TYR A 89 -31.89 -8.65 22.09
C TYR A 89 -32.61 -10.01 22.03
N ARG A 90 -33.61 -10.21 22.89
CA ARG A 90 -34.48 -11.40 22.93
C ARG A 90 -35.32 -11.58 21.66
N ASP A 91 -35.69 -10.48 21.01
CA ASP A 91 -36.59 -10.46 19.86
C ASP A 91 -35.91 -10.97 18.59
N ALA A 92 -34.65 -10.59 18.37
CA ALA A 92 -33.90 -11.01 17.18
C ALA A 92 -33.69 -12.54 17.10
N CYS A 93 -33.61 -13.23 18.25
CA CYS A 93 -33.47 -14.69 18.31
C CYS A 93 -34.78 -15.45 17.99
N GLN A 94 -35.95 -14.80 18.14
CA GLN A 94 -37.27 -15.43 18.04
C GLN A 94 -38.02 -15.16 16.71
N GLU A 95 -37.53 -14.25 15.84
CA GLU A 95 -38.40 -13.56 14.87
C GLU A 95 -38.32 -13.88 13.37
N LEU A 96 -37.20 -14.37 12.87
CA LEU A 96 -37.05 -14.85 11.49
C LEU A 96 -37.86 -16.20 11.29
N GLY A 97 -37.82 -17.04 10.24
CA GLY A 97 -38.66 -18.28 10.20
C GLY A 97 -38.04 -19.56 9.63
N ASP A 98 -38.78 -20.68 9.70
CA ASP A 98 -38.46 -22.06 9.26
C ASP A 98 -38.39 -22.31 7.75
N TYR A 99 -37.61 -21.54 7.00
CA TYR A 99 -37.47 -21.85 5.59
C TYR A 99 -36.11 -21.41 5.07
N ASP A 100 -35.63 -22.12 4.05
CA ASP A 100 -34.50 -21.74 3.18
C ASP A 100 -34.84 -20.47 2.36
N ILE A 101 -35.27 -19.38 3.01
CA ILE A 101 -35.61 -18.11 2.39
C ILE A 101 -34.37 -17.22 2.45
N PRO A 102 -33.84 -16.72 1.33
CA PRO A 102 -32.80 -15.71 1.37
C PRO A 102 -33.28 -14.51 2.20
N LEU A 103 -32.51 -14.09 3.19
CA LEU A 103 -32.81 -12.86 3.94
C LEU A 103 -32.46 -11.69 3.03
N LEU A 104 -33.39 -11.38 2.13
CA LEU A 104 -33.27 -10.36 1.10
C LEU A 104 -33.95 -9.10 1.59
N ILE A 105 -33.12 -8.13 1.96
CA ILE A 105 -33.55 -6.80 2.40
C ILE A 105 -32.93 -5.78 1.46
N GLU A 106 -33.76 -4.88 0.92
CA GLU A 106 -33.35 -3.87 -0.05
C GLU A 106 -33.75 -2.49 0.44
N GLY A 107 -32.78 -1.63 0.77
CA GLY A 107 -33.04 -0.32 1.34
C GLY A 107 -33.57 -0.37 2.77
N GLY A 108 -33.89 0.80 3.32
CA GLY A 108 -34.44 0.92 4.66
C GLY A 108 -33.38 0.95 5.76
N VAL A 109 -33.82 0.79 7.01
CA VAL A 109 -32.98 0.89 8.20
C VAL A 109 -33.14 -0.38 9.03
N MET A 110 -32.06 -0.93 9.58
CA MET A 110 -32.09 -1.95 10.62
C MET A 110 -31.50 -1.38 11.90
N HIS A 111 -32.29 -1.40 12.96
CA HIS A 111 -31.93 -0.91 14.27
C HIS A 111 -32.22 -1.98 15.32
N ALA A 112 -31.26 -2.25 16.20
CA ALA A 112 -31.45 -2.99 17.43
C ALA A 112 -31.34 -2.00 18.61
N LYS A 113 -32.43 -1.88 19.37
CA LYS A 113 -32.50 -1.07 20.58
C LYS A 113 -32.10 -1.96 21.75
N THR A 114 -30.96 -1.69 22.37
CA THR A 114 -30.47 -2.48 23.49
C THR A 114 -30.25 -1.62 24.74
N PRO A 115 -30.39 -2.16 25.96
CA PRO A 115 -30.09 -1.43 27.20
C PRO A 115 -28.63 -0.95 27.31
N TYR A 116 -27.75 -1.48 26.48
CA TYR A 116 -26.31 -1.25 26.47
C TYR A 116 -25.89 -0.12 25.51
N ASP A 117 -26.85 0.52 24.85
CA ASP A 117 -26.63 1.73 24.04
C ASP A 117 -26.44 2.99 24.91
N ASP A 118 -26.48 2.88 26.25
CA ASP A 118 -26.24 3.98 27.19
C ASP A 118 -24.75 4.10 27.56
N ALA A 119 -24.13 5.20 27.15
CA ALA A 119 -22.71 5.50 27.27
C ALA A 119 -22.19 5.75 28.72
N SER A 120 -22.89 5.27 29.75
CA SER A 120 -22.72 5.72 31.14
C SER A 120 -22.24 4.68 32.17
N THR A 121 -21.99 3.42 31.82
CA THR A 121 -21.51 2.40 32.78
C THR A 121 -19.97 2.31 32.85
N PRO A 122 -19.30 2.71 33.96
CA PRO A 122 -17.85 2.96 33.99
C PRO A 122 -16.92 1.78 34.37
N TRP A 123 -17.37 0.52 34.43
CA TRP A 123 -16.63 -0.53 35.18
C TRP A 123 -16.32 -1.83 34.44
N TYR A 124 -16.01 -1.80 33.14
CA TYR A 124 -15.42 -2.96 32.46
C TYR A 124 -14.18 -2.56 31.67
N GLU A 125 -13.00 -2.93 32.18
CA GLU A 125 -11.69 -2.67 31.58
C GLU A 125 -11.29 -3.72 30.51
N ASP A 126 -12.19 -4.63 30.12
CA ASP A 126 -12.00 -5.52 28.98
C ASP A 126 -12.83 -5.02 27.79
N LYS A 127 -12.19 -4.27 26.88
CA LYS A 127 -12.81 -3.60 25.73
C LYS A 127 -13.12 -4.55 24.57
N THR A 128 -13.71 -5.71 24.84
CA THR A 128 -14.06 -6.70 23.80
C THR A 128 -15.56 -7.04 23.74
N ASP A 129 -16.32 -6.73 24.79
CA ASP A 129 -17.76 -7.00 24.81
C ASP A 129 -18.56 -5.72 24.50
N ASP A 130 -18.76 -5.47 23.21
CA ASP A 130 -19.87 -4.65 22.68
C ASP A 130 -21.18 -5.31 23.13
N THR A 131 -21.75 -4.86 24.25
CA THR A 131 -22.94 -5.48 24.85
C THR A 131 -24.26 -5.03 24.22
N GLY A 132 -24.25 -4.16 23.19
CA GLY A 132 -25.45 -3.63 22.53
C GLY A 132 -25.34 -3.57 21.00
N GLY A 133 -26.29 -4.17 20.28
CA GLY A 133 -26.29 -4.26 18.82
C GLY A 133 -26.91 -5.55 18.23
N ILE A 134 -26.61 -5.84 16.97
CA ILE A 134 -27.05 -7.03 16.23
C ILE A 134 -25.95 -8.10 16.26
N ARG A 135 -26.19 -9.21 16.96
CA ARG A 135 -25.31 -10.38 16.95
C ARG A 135 -25.73 -11.37 15.86
N LEU A 136 -24.76 -11.87 15.10
CA LEU A 136 -24.92 -13.02 14.21
C LEU A 136 -24.22 -14.24 14.82
N ASP A 137 -24.97 -15.32 15.07
CA ASP A 137 -24.47 -16.54 15.73
C ASP A 137 -24.88 -17.83 15.00
N VAL A 138 -24.12 -18.91 15.22
CA VAL A 138 -24.42 -20.26 14.75
C VAL A 138 -24.79 -21.13 15.95
N PHE A 139 -26.06 -21.51 16.04
CA PHE A 139 -26.51 -22.54 16.98
C PHE A 139 -26.29 -23.94 16.37
N ARG A 140 -25.84 -24.91 17.20
CA ARG A 140 -25.62 -26.30 16.75
C ARG A 140 -26.89 -26.89 16.12
N TYR A 141 -26.73 -27.89 15.24
CA TYR A 141 -27.80 -28.59 14.50
C TYR A 141 -29.16 -28.58 15.20
N LEU A 142 -29.96 -27.56 14.88
CA LEU A 142 -31.35 -27.46 15.30
C LEU A 142 -32.14 -28.45 14.43
N ARG A 143 -32.67 -29.48 15.09
CA ARG A 143 -33.55 -30.53 14.58
C ARG A 143 -35.02 -30.12 14.73
N SER A 144 -35.34 -29.33 15.74
CA SER A 144 -36.62 -28.69 15.97
C SER A 144 -36.58 -27.22 15.55
N ASN A 145 -37.78 -26.64 15.47
CA ASN A 145 -38.00 -25.23 15.15
C ASN A 145 -38.27 -24.42 16.43
N ASP A 146 -37.75 -24.91 17.55
CA ASP A 146 -37.92 -24.36 18.89
C ASP A 146 -36.61 -24.46 19.69
N ALA A 147 -36.56 -23.74 20.81
CA ALA A 147 -35.39 -23.58 21.65
C ALA A 147 -34.93 -24.87 22.35
N SER A 148 -35.56 -26.01 22.09
CA SER A 148 -35.30 -27.24 22.84
C SER A 148 -33.92 -27.81 22.48
N ASP A 149 -33.47 -27.61 21.25
CA ASP A 149 -32.15 -28.00 20.77
C ASP A 149 -31.02 -27.05 21.19
N LEU A 150 -31.33 -25.88 21.79
CA LEU A 150 -30.34 -24.99 22.38
C LEU A 150 -29.91 -25.49 23.77
N SER A 151 -28.64 -25.33 24.12
CA SER A 151 -28.16 -25.52 25.50
C SER A 151 -28.75 -24.47 26.45
N GLU A 152 -28.69 -24.72 27.76
CA GLU A 152 -29.15 -23.75 28.75
C GLU A 152 -28.36 -22.42 28.68
N ASP A 153 -27.06 -22.48 28.38
CA ASP A 153 -26.23 -21.30 28.20
C ASP A 153 -26.58 -20.54 26.91
N GLU A 154 -26.82 -21.22 25.79
CA GLU A 154 -27.28 -20.60 24.53
C GLU A 154 -28.66 -19.94 24.73
N ARG A 155 -29.59 -20.63 25.40
CA ARG A 155 -30.90 -20.07 25.75
C ARG A 155 -30.78 -18.86 26.67
N ARG A 156 -29.95 -18.91 27.71
CA ARG A 156 -29.70 -17.77 28.62
C ARG A 156 -29.07 -16.60 27.89
N GLN A 157 -28.11 -16.84 26.99
CA GLN A 157 -27.51 -15.80 26.16
C GLN A 157 -28.57 -15.13 25.26
N CYS A 158 -29.53 -15.89 24.74
CA CYS A 158 -30.66 -15.39 23.95
C CYS A 158 -31.85 -14.88 24.79
N GLY A 159 -31.78 -14.93 26.13
CA GLY A 159 -32.89 -14.62 27.03
C GLY A 159 -34.16 -15.46 26.77
N ILE A 160 -33.98 -16.72 26.34
CA ILE A 160 -35.04 -17.68 26.09
C ILE A 160 -35.23 -18.55 27.33
N ASP A 161 -36.29 -18.27 28.09
CA ASP A 161 -36.56 -19.02 29.32
C ASP A 161 -37.36 -20.32 29.08
N ASN A 162 -38.02 -20.44 27.92
CA ASN A 162 -38.86 -21.57 27.55
C ASN A 162 -38.17 -22.46 26.49
N GLN A 163 -38.03 -23.76 26.77
CA GLN A 163 -37.46 -24.73 25.83
C GLN A 163 -38.32 -24.93 24.58
N GLU A 164 -39.63 -24.69 24.63
CA GLU A 164 -40.52 -24.78 23.45
C GLU A 164 -40.68 -23.42 22.74
N ALA A 165 -39.92 -22.39 23.12
CA ALA A 165 -39.98 -21.11 22.44
C ALA A 165 -39.58 -21.29 20.97
N PRO A 166 -40.38 -20.87 19.99
CA PRO A 166 -39.99 -20.98 18.59
C PRO A 166 -38.70 -20.18 18.35
N ILE A 167 -37.71 -20.81 17.74
CA ILE A 167 -36.43 -20.18 17.37
C ILE A 167 -36.24 -20.23 15.87
N ILE A 168 -35.36 -19.38 15.39
CA ILE A 168 -35.19 -19.22 13.97
C ILE A 168 -33.74 -19.42 13.56
N VAL A 169 -33.58 -20.31 12.59
CA VAL A 169 -32.31 -20.57 11.94
C VAL A 169 -32.24 -19.89 10.58
N ILE A 170 -31.32 -18.93 10.41
CA ILE A 170 -31.00 -18.41 9.08
C ILE A 170 -30.14 -19.46 8.35
N ARG A 171 -30.76 -20.26 7.47
CA ARG A 171 -30.07 -21.28 6.66
C ARG A 171 -29.69 -20.80 5.24
N ALA A 172 -30.06 -19.56 4.92
CA ALA A 172 -29.99 -19.01 3.57
C ALA A 172 -28.94 -17.88 3.44
N PRO A 173 -28.53 -17.54 2.19
CA PRO A 173 -27.67 -16.37 1.92
C PRO A 173 -28.23 -15.09 2.54
N ILE A 174 -27.40 -14.34 3.26
CA ILE A 174 -27.72 -12.96 3.68
C ILE A 174 -27.48 -12.04 2.48
N GLN A 175 -28.51 -11.29 2.08
CA GLN A 175 -28.46 -10.35 0.96
C GLN A 175 -29.10 -9.02 1.39
N TRP A 176 -28.29 -8.14 1.98
CA TRP A 176 -28.68 -6.81 2.39
C TRP A 176 -28.12 -5.81 1.38
N GLN A 177 -29.01 -5.21 0.59
CA GLN A 177 -28.61 -4.29 -0.47
C GLN A 177 -29.12 -2.89 -0.15
N GLY A 178 -28.21 -1.92 -0.01
CA GLY A 178 -28.62 -0.53 0.26
C GLY A 178 -29.22 -0.31 1.65
N VAL A 179 -29.04 -1.23 2.59
CA VAL A 179 -29.61 -1.13 3.94
C VAL A 179 -28.73 -0.20 4.80
N ARG A 180 -29.33 0.65 5.63
CA ARG A 180 -28.60 1.34 6.71
C ARG A 180 -28.74 0.56 8.02
N ILE A 181 -27.63 0.21 8.64
CA ILE A 181 -27.60 -0.45 9.94
C ILE A 181 -26.96 0.53 10.92
N ASP A 182 -27.72 0.99 11.90
CA ASP A 182 -27.28 2.03 12.85
C ASP A 182 -26.93 1.49 14.24
N SER A 183 -27.07 0.18 14.43
CA SER A 183 -26.57 -0.54 15.60
C SER A 183 -25.22 -1.18 15.31
N SER A 184 -24.42 -1.40 16.36
CA SER A 184 -23.20 -2.21 16.24
C SER A 184 -23.54 -3.60 15.75
N ILE A 185 -22.65 -4.22 14.99
CA ILE A 185 -22.81 -5.60 14.52
C ILE A 185 -21.60 -6.39 14.96
N TRP A 186 -21.83 -7.61 15.46
CA TRP A 186 -20.75 -8.57 15.66
C TRP A 186 -21.17 -10.00 15.33
N THR A 187 -20.19 -10.80 14.94
CA THR A 187 -20.31 -12.26 14.82
C THR A 187 -19.77 -12.95 16.07
N SER A 188 -20.28 -14.15 16.37
CA SER A 188 -19.63 -15.01 17.37
C SER A 188 -18.25 -15.51 16.91
N SER A 189 -17.43 -15.92 17.86
CA SER A 189 -16.10 -16.46 17.55
C SER A 189 -16.21 -17.69 16.65
N ALA A 190 -15.38 -17.75 15.60
CA ALA A 190 -15.39 -18.81 14.59
C ALA A 190 -16.71 -18.95 13.80
N PHE A 191 -17.52 -17.88 13.74
CA PHE A 191 -18.73 -17.84 12.93
C PHE A 191 -18.41 -18.12 11.45
N THR A 192 -19.27 -18.89 10.77
CA THR A 192 -19.07 -19.21 9.35
C THR A 192 -20.30 -18.86 8.51
N PHE A 193 -20.13 -17.93 7.56
CA PHE A 193 -21.06 -17.75 6.45
C PHE A 193 -20.82 -18.85 5.41
N SER A 194 -21.58 -19.95 5.50
CA SER A 194 -21.45 -21.11 4.59
C SER A 194 -21.97 -20.87 3.17
N LYS A 195 -22.62 -19.73 2.92
CA LYS A 195 -23.23 -19.35 1.63
C LYS A 195 -22.75 -17.95 1.23
N ARG A 196 -23.06 -17.55 -0.01
CA ARG A 196 -22.82 -16.20 -0.50
C ARG A 196 -23.42 -15.16 0.45
N VAL A 197 -22.69 -14.08 0.69
CA VAL A 197 -23.13 -12.95 1.51
C VAL A 197 -23.03 -11.67 0.69
N GLY A 198 -24.08 -10.86 0.73
CA GLY A 198 -24.15 -9.59 0.02
C GLY A 198 -24.53 -8.47 0.97
N PHE A 199 -23.69 -7.46 1.03
CA PHE A 199 -23.88 -6.20 1.74
C PHE A 199 -23.76 -4.99 0.80
N SER A 200 -23.83 -5.20 -0.52
CA SER A 200 -23.60 -4.14 -1.51
C SER A 200 -24.42 -2.88 -1.21
N ARG A 201 -23.79 -1.69 -1.24
CA ARG A 201 -24.42 -0.39 -0.94
C ARG A 201 -24.96 -0.23 0.49
N THR A 202 -24.69 -1.17 1.40
CA THR A 202 -25.10 -1.09 2.81
C THR A 202 -24.29 -0.02 3.54
N THR A 203 -24.88 0.61 4.55
CA THR A 203 -24.17 1.51 5.46
C THR A 203 -24.17 0.92 6.86
N PHE A 204 -22.99 0.57 7.38
CA PHE A 204 -22.79 0.20 8.77
C PHE A 204 -22.37 1.44 9.56
N SER A 205 -23.31 1.98 10.34
CA SER A 205 -23.17 3.24 11.08
C SER A 205 -23.28 3.11 12.60
N GLY A 206 -23.51 1.89 13.09
CA GLY A 206 -23.33 1.58 14.50
C GLY A 206 -21.89 1.80 14.95
N ARG A 207 -21.67 1.87 16.26
CA ARG A 207 -20.34 2.18 16.82
C ARG A 207 -19.25 1.24 16.31
N SER A 208 -19.56 -0.05 16.21
CA SER A 208 -18.60 -1.10 15.87
C SER A 208 -19.19 -2.06 14.83
N THR A 209 -18.38 -2.44 13.84
CA THR A 209 -18.69 -3.56 12.92
C THR A 209 -17.60 -4.60 13.04
N ASN A 210 -17.92 -5.73 13.67
CA ASN A 210 -16.96 -6.73 14.09
C ASN A 210 -17.26 -8.09 13.42
N PHE A 211 -16.44 -8.44 12.43
CA PHE A 211 -16.39 -9.74 11.79
C PHE A 211 -15.13 -10.51 12.19
N ARG A 212 -14.52 -10.18 13.34
CA ARG A 212 -13.32 -10.85 13.83
C ARG A 212 -13.53 -12.35 13.93
N ASP A 213 -12.49 -13.11 13.57
CA ASP A 213 -12.50 -14.58 13.61
C ASP A 213 -13.63 -15.22 12.77
N THR A 214 -14.22 -14.48 11.82
CA THR A 214 -15.27 -14.99 10.92
C THR A 214 -14.69 -15.72 9.73
N THR A 215 -15.39 -16.75 9.26
CA THR A 215 -15.14 -17.37 7.95
C THR A 215 -16.27 -17.03 6.97
N PHE A 216 -15.91 -16.40 5.85
CA PHE A 216 -16.79 -16.26 4.69
C PHE A 216 -16.46 -17.39 3.70
N SER A 217 -17.33 -18.40 3.63
CA SER A 217 -17.19 -19.55 2.71
C SER A 217 -17.97 -19.40 1.42
N GLY A 218 -18.64 -18.27 1.17
CA GLY A 218 -19.22 -17.98 -0.13
C GLY A 218 -18.60 -16.75 -0.77
N GLU A 219 -19.02 -16.44 -2.00
CA GLU A 219 -18.81 -15.11 -2.59
C GLU A 219 -19.25 -14.03 -1.59
N THR A 220 -18.43 -13.00 -1.43
CA THR A 220 -18.68 -11.95 -0.44
C THR A 220 -18.65 -10.60 -1.14
N ASP A 221 -19.77 -9.89 -1.11
CA ASP A 221 -19.97 -8.64 -1.83
C ASP A 221 -20.23 -7.50 -0.84
N PHE A 222 -19.21 -6.71 -0.57
CA PHE A 222 -19.25 -5.44 0.14
C PHE A 222 -19.15 -4.25 -0.83
N SER A 223 -19.38 -4.42 -2.13
CA SER A 223 -19.20 -3.34 -3.10
C SER A 223 -20.05 -2.10 -2.76
N ARG A 224 -19.44 -0.91 -2.82
CA ARG A 224 -20.09 0.38 -2.48
C ARG A 224 -20.64 0.46 -1.05
N THR A 225 -20.16 -0.37 -0.14
CA THR A 225 -20.54 -0.32 1.28
C THR A 225 -19.94 0.91 1.95
N ASN A 226 -20.59 1.43 2.99
CA ASN A 226 -20.07 2.49 3.84
C ASN A 226 -19.95 2.01 5.29
N PHE A 227 -18.74 1.74 5.76
CA PHE A 227 -18.43 1.51 7.16
C PHE A 227 -18.09 2.84 7.83
N SER A 228 -19.09 3.45 8.47
CA SER A 228 -18.99 4.75 9.10
C SER A 228 -18.99 4.73 10.62
N GLY A 229 -19.08 3.54 11.24
CA GLY A 229 -18.87 3.34 12.68
C GLY A 229 -17.46 3.70 13.15
N GLU A 230 -17.23 3.80 14.45
CA GLU A 230 -15.89 4.12 14.99
C GLU A 230 -14.85 3.05 14.64
N ILE A 231 -15.24 1.78 14.62
CA ILE A 231 -14.35 0.63 14.42
C ILE A 231 -14.93 -0.32 13.37
N THR A 232 -14.08 -0.81 12.47
CA THR A 232 -14.37 -1.93 11.57
C THR A 232 -13.29 -2.99 11.73
N ASP A 233 -13.67 -4.17 12.22
CA ASP A 233 -12.76 -5.27 12.55
C ASP A 233 -13.05 -6.51 11.69
N PHE A 234 -12.14 -6.81 10.78
CA PHE A 234 -12.04 -8.04 9.98
C PHE A 234 -10.76 -8.82 10.34
N SER A 235 -10.15 -8.56 11.49
CA SER A 235 -8.94 -9.26 11.91
C SER A 235 -9.20 -10.76 12.06
N HIS A 236 -8.22 -11.58 11.71
CA HIS A 236 -8.34 -13.04 11.70
C HIS A 236 -9.48 -13.62 10.83
N THR A 237 -10.08 -12.82 9.95
CA THR A 237 -11.15 -13.28 9.06
C THR A 237 -10.60 -14.18 7.95
N ASN A 238 -11.33 -15.23 7.60
CA ASN A 238 -11.02 -16.11 6.46
C ASN A 238 -12.04 -15.96 5.34
N PHE A 239 -11.66 -15.33 4.24
CA PHE A 239 -12.41 -15.28 3.00
C PHE A 239 -12.00 -16.45 2.11
N SER A 240 -12.79 -17.52 2.14
CA SER A 240 -12.38 -18.87 1.73
C SER A 240 -12.85 -19.33 0.33
N GLU A 241 -13.73 -18.57 -0.32
CA GLU A 241 -14.30 -18.95 -1.62
C GLU A 241 -14.36 -17.83 -2.68
N ARG A 242 -14.40 -18.29 -3.94
CA ARG A 242 -14.47 -17.60 -5.25
C ARG A 242 -13.96 -16.16 -5.32
N SER A 243 -14.61 -15.18 -4.68
CA SER A 243 -14.19 -13.77 -4.76
C SER A 243 -14.71 -12.95 -3.58
N THR A 244 -13.94 -11.94 -3.19
CA THR A 244 -14.32 -10.93 -2.20
C THR A 244 -14.25 -9.54 -2.83
N ASP A 245 -15.37 -8.83 -2.83
CA ASP A 245 -15.51 -7.53 -3.49
C ASP A 245 -15.75 -6.43 -2.45
N PHE A 246 -14.76 -5.56 -2.29
CA PHE A 246 -14.80 -4.30 -1.53
C PHE A 246 -14.66 -3.08 -2.47
N SER A 247 -14.90 -3.23 -3.77
CA SER A 247 -14.79 -2.14 -4.73
C SER A 247 -15.70 -0.97 -4.34
N HIS A 248 -15.19 0.26 -4.47
CA HIS A 248 -15.90 1.49 -4.09
C HIS A 248 -16.37 1.56 -2.63
N THR A 249 -15.81 0.76 -1.72
CA THR A 249 -16.19 0.76 -0.31
C THR A 249 -15.58 1.96 0.41
N ASN A 250 -16.34 2.58 1.32
CA ASN A 250 -15.85 3.64 2.18
C ASN A 250 -15.66 3.10 3.61
N PHE A 251 -14.43 3.13 4.11
CA PHE A 251 -14.05 2.84 5.49
C PHE A 251 -13.68 4.17 6.16
N SER A 252 -14.67 4.83 6.76
CA SER A 252 -14.49 6.14 7.39
C SER A 252 -14.38 6.11 8.91
N GLY A 253 -14.51 4.92 9.50
CA GLY A 253 -14.28 4.72 10.93
C GLY A 253 -12.86 5.04 11.36
N ARG A 254 -12.67 5.36 12.65
CA ARG A 254 -11.36 5.69 13.21
C ARG A 254 -10.31 4.61 12.91
N SER A 255 -10.69 3.34 13.01
CA SER A 255 -9.82 2.19 12.76
C SER A 255 -10.47 1.17 11.85
N THR A 256 -9.70 0.65 10.89
CA THR A 256 -10.07 -0.48 10.04
C THR A 256 -8.99 -1.56 10.13
N ASP A 257 -9.34 -2.74 10.63
CA ASP A 257 -8.41 -3.83 10.89
C ASP A 257 -8.74 -5.05 10.02
N PHE A 258 -7.80 -5.46 9.17
CA PHE A 258 -7.78 -6.69 8.39
C PHE A 258 -6.61 -7.60 8.79
N SER A 259 -5.91 -7.29 9.88
CA SER A 259 -4.69 -7.99 10.28
C SER A 259 -4.94 -9.48 10.47
N ARG A 260 -3.96 -10.30 10.07
CA ARG A 260 -4.01 -11.77 10.15
C ARG A 260 -5.19 -12.40 9.40
N SER A 261 -5.86 -11.67 8.52
CA SER A 261 -6.91 -12.23 7.66
C SER A 261 -6.31 -13.06 6.53
N ASN A 262 -7.13 -13.92 5.94
CA ASN A 262 -6.76 -14.76 4.81
C ASN A 262 -7.77 -14.54 3.68
N PHE A 263 -7.30 -14.05 2.55
CA PHE A 263 -8.07 -13.87 1.33
C PHE A 263 -7.64 -14.94 0.34
N SER A 264 -8.49 -15.93 0.12
CA SER A 264 -8.15 -17.08 -0.72
C SER A 264 -9.09 -17.23 -1.89
N ARG A 265 -8.56 -17.84 -2.96
CA ARG A 265 -9.23 -18.14 -4.24
C ARG A 265 -9.54 -16.91 -5.11
N ARG A 266 -9.31 -17.11 -6.43
CA ARG A 266 -9.54 -16.22 -7.59
C ARG A 266 -9.20 -14.73 -7.41
N SER A 267 -9.97 -13.94 -6.68
CA SER A 267 -9.77 -12.48 -6.65
C SER A 267 -10.25 -11.79 -5.37
N THR A 268 -9.48 -10.79 -4.93
CA THR A 268 -9.87 -9.81 -3.91
C THR A 268 -9.81 -8.42 -4.52
N ASP A 269 -10.92 -7.69 -4.45
CA ASP A 269 -11.08 -6.40 -5.12
C ASP A 269 -11.33 -5.29 -4.10
N PHE A 270 -10.42 -4.32 -4.01
CA PHE A 270 -10.52 -3.07 -3.26
C PHE A 270 -10.47 -1.86 -4.21
N ASN A 271 -10.70 -2.04 -5.51
CA ASN A 271 -10.62 -0.99 -6.51
C ASN A 271 -11.52 0.20 -6.15
N ASN A 272 -10.97 1.42 -6.21
CA ASN A 272 -11.66 2.64 -5.80
C ASN A 272 -12.19 2.65 -4.35
N ALA A 273 -11.71 1.78 -3.46
CA ALA A 273 -12.04 1.86 -2.04
C ALA A 273 -11.41 3.12 -1.40
N ASN A 274 -12.03 3.62 -0.34
CA ASN A 274 -11.57 4.78 0.41
C ASN A 274 -11.40 4.40 1.89
N PHE A 275 -10.15 4.39 2.35
CA PHE A 275 -9.79 4.20 3.75
C PHE A 275 -9.44 5.56 4.35
N SER A 276 -10.42 6.22 4.95
CA SER A 276 -10.27 7.56 5.50
C SER A 276 -10.15 7.62 7.02
N GLY A 277 -10.18 6.46 7.69
CA GLY A 277 -9.86 6.31 9.10
C GLY A 277 -8.43 6.70 9.46
N GLU A 278 -8.16 6.93 10.74
CA GLU A 278 -6.80 7.26 11.23
C GLU A 278 -5.81 6.12 10.90
N ILE A 279 -6.25 4.88 11.08
CA ILE A 279 -5.41 3.68 10.97
C ILE A 279 -6.09 2.63 10.08
N THR A 280 -5.30 2.04 9.18
CA THR A 280 -5.68 0.85 8.42
C THR A 280 -4.61 -0.22 8.56
N ASP A 281 -4.98 -1.40 9.06
CA ASP A 281 -4.04 -2.50 9.34
C ASP A 281 -4.35 -3.72 8.48
N PHE A 282 -3.40 -4.14 7.64
CA PHE A 282 -3.38 -5.38 6.87
C PHE A 282 -2.22 -6.29 7.29
N SER A 283 -1.55 -6.02 8.41
CA SER A 283 -0.35 -6.76 8.81
C SER A 283 -0.64 -8.25 8.99
N HIS A 284 0.32 -9.08 8.59
CA HIS A 284 0.19 -10.54 8.60
C HIS A 284 -0.99 -11.08 7.77
N THR A 285 -1.58 -10.30 6.87
CA THR A 285 -2.62 -10.78 5.96
C THR A 285 -2.02 -11.68 4.90
N ASN A 286 -2.77 -12.70 4.47
CA ASN A 286 -2.41 -13.54 3.35
C ASN A 286 -3.40 -13.36 2.19
N PHE A 287 -2.97 -12.68 1.13
CA PHE A 287 -3.67 -12.61 -0.14
C PHE A 287 -3.19 -13.75 -1.05
N SER A 288 -3.90 -14.87 -1.02
CA SER A 288 -3.60 -16.09 -1.78
C SER A 288 -4.50 -16.31 -3.01
N GLY A 289 -5.46 -15.42 -3.26
CA GLY A 289 -6.21 -15.36 -4.52
C GLY A 289 -5.30 -15.12 -5.73
N GLU A 290 -5.76 -15.43 -6.95
CA GLU A 290 -4.94 -15.21 -8.16
C GLU A 290 -4.66 -13.72 -8.40
N ILE A 291 -5.59 -12.85 -8.02
CA ILE A 291 -5.55 -11.40 -8.24
C ILE A 291 -5.88 -10.68 -6.93
N THR A 292 -5.12 -9.62 -6.62
CA THR A 292 -5.46 -8.67 -5.57
C THR A 292 -5.41 -7.26 -6.15
N ASP A 293 -6.55 -6.57 -6.19
CA ASP A 293 -6.71 -5.27 -6.83
C ASP A 293 -6.93 -4.17 -5.77
N PHE A 294 -5.93 -3.32 -5.56
CA PHE A 294 -5.98 -2.06 -4.81
C PHE A 294 -5.86 -0.84 -5.74
N SER A 295 -6.06 -0.99 -7.05
CA SER A 295 -5.93 0.11 -8.00
C SER A 295 -6.93 1.23 -7.68
N ARG A 296 -6.48 2.48 -7.78
CA ARG A 296 -7.26 3.68 -7.43
C ARG A 296 -7.79 3.74 -5.99
N THR A 297 -7.24 2.92 -5.09
CA THR A 297 -7.61 2.99 -3.66
C THR A 297 -7.03 4.26 -3.04
N ASN A 298 -7.82 4.91 -2.19
CA ASN A 298 -7.37 6.07 -1.42
C ASN A 298 -7.21 5.70 0.06
N PHE A 299 -5.97 5.63 0.53
CA PHE A 299 -5.61 5.49 1.94
C PHE A 299 -5.27 6.88 2.50
N SER A 300 -6.28 7.61 2.95
CA SER A 300 -6.09 8.98 3.44
C SER A 300 -5.74 9.09 4.93
N GLY A 301 -5.73 7.97 5.64
CA GLY A 301 -5.36 7.88 7.05
C GLY A 301 -3.92 8.27 7.37
N GLU A 302 -3.61 8.38 8.66
CA GLU A 302 -2.28 8.71 9.14
C GLU A 302 -1.28 7.56 8.95
N SER A 303 -1.76 6.32 8.98
CA SER A 303 -0.95 5.12 8.88
C SER A 303 -1.68 3.97 8.18
N THR A 304 -0.99 3.32 7.24
CA THR A 304 -1.42 2.08 6.59
C THR A 304 -0.34 1.01 6.74
N ASN A 305 -0.70 -0.14 7.30
CA ASN A 305 0.25 -1.18 7.70
C ASN A 305 0.05 -2.46 6.90
N PHE A 306 0.98 -2.81 6.01
CA PHE A 306 1.07 -4.09 5.30
C PHE A 306 2.28 -4.93 5.78
N ASN A 307 2.78 -4.70 6.99
CA ASN A 307 3.93 -5.45 7.49
C ASN A 307 3.68 -6.96 7.51
N SER A 308 4.66 -7.72 7.04
CA SER A 308 4.58 -9.19 6.97
C SER A 308 3.36 -9.72 6.21
N THR A 309 2.79 -8.91 5.30
CA THR A 309 1.72 -9.35 4.39
C THR A 309 2.30 -10.21 3.29
N ILE A 310 1.56 -11.26 2.91
CA ILE A 310 1.95 -12.16 1.82
C ILE A 310 0.93 -12.01 0.69
N PHE A 311 1.38 -11.52 -0.46
CA PHE A 311 0.65 -11.49 -1.71
C PHE A 311 1.13 -12.65 -2.60
N SER A 312 0.52 -13.81 -2.42
CA SER A 312 0.88 -15.04 -3.15
C SER A 312 0.28 -15.13 -4.55
N GLY A 313 -0.65 -14.22 -4.89
CA GLY A 313 -1.33 -14.17 -6.17
C GLY A 313 -0.41 -13.92 -7.36
N LYS A 314 -0.92 -14.19 -8.57
CA LYS A 314 -0.20 -13.94 -9.83
C LYS A 314 -0.01 -12.44 -10.06
N THR A 315 -0.95 -11.62 -9.62
CA THR A 315 -0.92 -10.17 -9.83
C THR A 315 -1.42 -9.44 -8.59
N THR A 316 -0.68 -8.41 -8.18
CA THR A 316 -1.10 -7.44 -7.15
C THR A 316 -1.05 -6.03 -7.73
N ASP A 317 -2.18 -5.33 -7.75
CA ASP A 317 -2.32 -4.04 -8.43
C ASP A 317 -2.55 -2.91 -7.42
N PHE A 318 -1.67 -1.91 -7.37
CA PHE A 318 -1.79 -0.66 -6.64
C PHE A 318 -1.77 0.56 -7.58
N ASN A 319 -1.97 0.35 -8.89
CA ASN A 319 -1.93 1.37 -9.92
C ASN A 319 -2.85 2.54 -9.58
N ASN A 320 -2.33 3.76 -9.67
CA ASN A 320 -3.06 4.99 -9.31
C ASN A 320 -3.61 5.02 -7.86
N ALA A 321 -3.13 4.18 -6.95
CA ALA A 321 -3.47 4.30 -5.53
C ALA A 321 -2.85 5.57 -4.91
N ASN A 322 -3.46 6.07 -3.85
CA ASN A 322 -2.96 7.21 -3.07
C ASN A 322 -2.80 6.82 -1.59
N PHE A 323 -1.62 7.05 -1.04
CA PHE A 323 -1.32 6.86 0.38
C PHE A 323 -0.92 8.21 0.99
N SER A 324 -1.81 8.80 1.79
CA SER A 324 -1.57 10.11 2.41
C SER A 324 -0.61 10.04 3.60
N GLY A 325 -0.74 8.98 4.40
CA GLY A 325 0.02 8.76 5.63
C GLY A 325 1.29 7.94 5.48
N ARG A 326 1.83 7.47 6.61
CA ARG A 326 2.96 6.53 6.62
C ARG A 326 2.50 5.17 6.13
N ILE A 327 3.32 4.53 5.31
CA ILE A 327 3.02 3.22 4.72
C ILE A 327 4.15 2.24 5.02
N TYR A 328 3.77 1.07 5.53
CA TYR A 328 4.69 0.04 5.97
C TYR A 328 4.46 -1.27 5.21
N PHE A 329 5.45 -1.70 4.43
CA PHE A 329 5.51 -2.99 3.74
C PHE A 329 6.63 -3.87 4.32
N ILE A 330 7.06 -3.63 5.55
CA ILE A 330 8.24 -4.25 6.14
C ILE A 330 8.06 -5.77 6.20
N ARG A 331 9.02 -6.51 5.64
CA ARG A 331 8.99 -7.99 5.52
C ARG A 331 7.77 -8.53 4.75
N SER A 332 7.14 -7.72 3.90
CA SER A 332 6.09 -8.20 3.01
C SER A 332 6.68 -9.01 1.84
N ILE A 333 5.86 -9.87 1.26
CA ILE A 333 6.24 -10.74 0.13
C ILE A 333 5.22 -10.56 -0.99
N PHE A 334 5.69 -10.18 -2.17
CA PHE A 334 4.94 -10.17 -3.41
C PHE A 334 5.45 -11.30 -4.31
N SER A 335 4.69 -12.38 -4.43
CA SER A 335 5.11 -13.57 -5.19
C SER A 335 4.90 -13.43 -6.69
N GLY A 336 3.87 -12.69 -7.12
CA GLY A 336 3.55 -12.43 -8.51
C GLY A 336 3.95 -11.04 -9.00
N ASP A 337 3.45 -10.68 -10.18
CA ASP A 337 3.67 -9.36 -10.77
C ASP A 337 2.99 -8.29 -9.91
N THR A 338 3.65 -7.15 -9.72
CA THR A 338 3.20 -6.09 -8.81
C THR A 338 3.25 -4.74 -9.50
N ASP A 339 2.11 -4.03 -9.54
CA ASP A 339 1.98 -2.74 -10.21
C ASP A 339 1.76 -1.61 -9.19
N PHE A 340 2.75 -0.76 -8.96
CA PHE A 340 2.67 0.52 -8.23
C PHE A 340 2.75 1.73 -9.17
N SER A 341 2.52 1.54 -10.46
CA SER A 341 2.68 2.59 -11.44
C SER A 341 1.67 3.72 -11.19
N SER A 342 2.14 4.95 -11.31
CA SER A 342 1.35 6.17 -11.02
C SER A 342 0.78 6.25 -9.58
N THR A 343 1.25 5.41 -8.64
CA THR A 343 0.89 5.52 -7.22
C THR A 343 1.51 6.79 -6.60
N ILE A 344 0.81 7.39 -5.64
CA ILE A 344 1.31 8.54 -4.86
C ILE A 344 1.47 8.11 -3.40
N PHE A 345 2.70 8.17 -2.90
CA PHE A 345 3.04 7.99 -1.49
C PHE A 345 3.39 9.35 -0.89
N SER A 346 2.42 9.98 -0.22
CA SER A 346 2.58 11.33 0.35
C SER A 346 3.32 11.32 1.69
N GLY A 347 3.30 10.20 2.43
CA GLY A 347 4.06 10.03 3.67
C GLY A 347 5.39 9.27 3.52
N ILE A 348 5.97 8.88 4.64
CA ILE A 348 7.19 8.06 4.67
C ILE A 348 6.84 6.63 4.26
N THR A 349 7.66 6.03 3.39
CA THR A 349 7.41 4.69 2.85
C THR A 349 8.52 3.70 3.20
N TYR A 350 8.13 2.55 3.76
CA TYR A 350 9.04 1.51 4.20
C TYR A 350 8.79 0.20 3.45
N PHE A 351 9.72 -0.18 2.58
CA PHE A 351 9.82 -1.50 1.93
C PHE A 351 10.97 -2.34 2.52
N VAL A 352 11.38 -2.06 3.77
CA VAL A 352 12.50 -2.73 4.42
C VAL A 352 12.28 -4.25 4.45
N HIS A 353 13.27 -5.03 4.00
CA HIS A 353 13.16 -6.50 3.91
C HIS A 353 12.00 -7.04 3.03
N THR A 354 11.44 -6.22 2.13
CA THR A 354 10.38 -6.68 1.21
C THR A 354 10.96 -7.59 0.13
N ILE A 355 10.21 -8.61 -0.27
CA ILE A 355 10.59 -9.50 -1.37
C ILE A 355 9.60 -9.33 -2.52
N PHE A 356 10.10 -8.94 -3.69
CA PHE A 356 9.36 -8.88 -4.95
C PHE A 356 9.85 -9.99 -5.87
N SER A 357 9.05 -11.04 -6.04
CA SER A 357 9.43 -12.25 -6.80
C SER A 357 9.01 -12.18 -8.27
N GLY A 358 7.94 -11.45 -8.58
CA GLY A 358 7.49 -11.18 -9.96
C GLY A 358 8.00 -9.86 -10.52
N ASP A 359 7.55 -9.51 -11.72
CA ASP A 359 7.90 -8.23 -12.34
C ASP A 359 7.24 -7.09 -11.55
N THR A 360 7.98 -5.99 -11.30
CA THR A 360 7.51 -4.91 -10.44
C THR A 360 7.55 -3.56 -11.16
N ASP A 361 6.45 -2.82 -11.18
CA ASP A 361 6.34 -1.53 -11.86
C ASP A 361 6.13 -0.38 -10.85
N PHE A 362 7.13 0.47 -10.67
CA PHE A 362 7.08 1.76 -9.96
C PHE A 362 7.17 2.95 -10.95
N SER A 363 6.82 2.73 -12.21
CA SER A 363 6.90 3.78 -13.22
C SER A 363 5.92 4.90 -12.90
N ARG A 364 6.38 6.15 -13.02
CA ARG A 364 5.61 7.37 -12.70
C ARG A 364 5.10 7.45 -11.24
N THR A 365 5.57 6.59 -10.34
CA THR A 365 5.26 6.69 -8.91
C THR A 365 5.86 7.95 -8.31
N THR A 366 5.16 8.58 -7.37
CA THR A 366 5.66 9.72 -6.60
C THR A 366 5.81 9.35 -5.13
N PHE A 367 7.02 9.46 -4.62
CA PHE A 367 7.34 9.36 -3.20
C PHE A 367 7.66 10.76 -2.66
N SER A 368 6.73 11.35 -1.90
CA SER A 368 6.82 12.76 -1.51
C SER A 368 7.81 13.01 -0.37
N ILE A 369 8.00 12.04 0.52
CA ILE A 369 8.93 12.12 1.68
C ILE A 369 10.00 11.03 1.51
N SER A 370 10.68 10.63 2.59
CA SER A 370 11.72 9.60 2.53
C SER A 370 11.14 8.22 2.22
N THR A 371 11.90 7.44 1.47
CA THR A 371 11.56 6.05 1.10
C THR A 371 12.72 5.13 1.42
N ASP A 372 12.42 3.99 2.03
CA ASP A 372 13.40 3.01 2.50
C ASP A 372 13.11 1.62 1.91
N PHE A 373 13.91 1.22 0.92
CA PHE A 373 13.97 -0.12 0.33
C PHE A 373 15.16 -0.92 0.87
N SER A 374 15.73 -0.55 2.02
CA SER A 374 16.91 -1.22 2.54
C SER A 374 16.63 -2.72 2.75
N ARG A 375 17.57 -3.55 2.30
CA ARG A 375 17.47 -5.02 2.38
C ARG A 375 16.28 -5.62 1.60
N ALA A 376 15.63 -4.87 0.70
CA ALA A 376 14.63 -5.42 -0.21
C ALA A 376 15.29 -6.34 -1.24
N THR A 377 14.53 -7.33 -1.75
CA THR A 377 14.97 -8.26 -2.80
C THR A 377 14.02 -8.18 -3.99
N PHE A 378 14.57 -8.03 -5.20
CA PHE A 378 13.85 -7.96 -6.46
C PHE A 378 14.31 -9.11 -7.36
N SER A 379 13.52 -10.18 -7.41
CA SER A 379 13.83 -11.46 -8.09
C SER A 379 13.11 -11.67 -9.43
N GLY A 380 12.23 -10.74 -9.80
CA GLY A 380 11.53 -10.76 -11.09
C GLY A 380 12.45 -10.71 -12.31
N ARG A 381 11.86 -10.64 -13.51
CA ARG A 381 12.63 -10.39 -14.75
C ARG A 381 12.99 -8.92 -14.86
N SER A 382 12.10 -8.03 -14.41
CA SER A 382 12.32 -6.57 -14.41
C SER A 382 11.68 -5.84 -13.23
N THR A 383 12.33 -4.76 -12.80
CA THR A 383 11.78 -3.74 -11.90
C THR A 383 11.91 -2.36 -12.56
N ASP A 384 10.78 -1.67 -12.75
CA ASP A 384 10.73 -0.40 -13.46
C ASP A 384 10.50 0.79 -12.51
N PHE A 385 11.39 1.78 -12.52
CA PHE A 385 11.27 3.07 -11.82
C PHE A 385 11.21 4.25 -12.83
N ASN A 386 10.92 3.98 -14.11
CA ASN A 386 10.95 4.98 -15.17
C ASN A 386 10.02 6.15 -14.83
N ARG A 387 10.57 7.37 -14.88
CA ARG A 387 9.85 8.61 -14.52
C ARG A 387 9.28 8.62 -13.09
N ALA A 388 9.74 7.74 -12.20
CA ALA A 388 9.44 7.86 -10.78
C ALA A 388 10.06 9.15 -10.22
N THR A 389 9.41 9.73 -9.21
CA THR A 389 9.88 10.92 -8.51
C THR A 389 10.02 10.63 -7.02
N PHE A 390 11.21 10.84 -6.48
CA PHE A 390 11.54 10.75 -5.07
C PHE A 390 11.87 12.15 -4.55
N SER A 391 10.94 12.75 -3.80
CA SER A 391 11.02 14.13 -3.31
C SER A 391 11.59 14.24 -1.89
N GLY A 392 11.70 13.11 -1.17
CA GLY A 392 12.24 13.07 0.19
C GLY A 392 13.73 13.35 0.29
N ARG A 393 14.18 13.53 1.55
CA ARG A 393 15.60 13.76 1.87
C ARG A 393 16.50 12.57 1.50
N SER A 394 15.94 11.37 1.50
CA SER A 394 16.65 10.13 1.22
C SER A 394 15.76 9.11 0.52
N THR A 395 16.34 8.44 -0.46
CA THR A 395 15.84 7.21 -1.09
C THR A 395 16.89 6.13 -0.87
N ASP A 396 16.59 5.18 0.00
CA ASP A 396 17.57 4.22 0.50
C ASP A 396 17.35 2.82 -0.10
N PHE A 397 18.36 2.29 -0.81
CA PHE A 397 18.41 0.90 -1.30
C PHE A 397 19.60 0.15 -0.68
N SER A 398 20.07 0.56 0.50
CA SER A 398 21.22 -0.05 1.13
C SER A 398 20.97 -1.54 1.39
N HIS A 399 21.95 -2.39 1.06
CA HIS A 399 21.83 -3.85 1.18
C HIS A 399 20.71 -4.50 0.35
N ALA A 400 20.10 -3.77 -0.59
CA ALA A 400 19.11 -4.35 -1.49
C ALA A 400 19.76 -5.35 -2.46
N LYS A 401 18.99 -6.37 -2.87
CA LYS A 401 19.37 -7.38 -3.85
C LYS A 401 18.54 -7.22 -5.11
N PHE A 402 19.19 -6.98 -6.24
CA PHE A 402 18.56 -6.83 -7.53
C PHE A 402 18.98 -7.97 -8.45
N GLU A 403 18.17 -9.02 -8.49
CA GLU A 403 18.33 -10.17 -9.37
C GLU A 403 17.55 -9.94 -10.70
N ALA A 404 16.77 -8.86 -10.78
CA ALA A 404 16.00 -8.38 -11.94
C ALA A 404 16.74 -7.32 -12.77
N ASN A 405 16.29 -7.09 -14.02
CA ASN A 405 16.72 -5.91 -14.77
C ASN A 405 16.08 -4.65 -14.17
N ILE A 406 16.87 -3.64 -13.81
CA ILE A 406 16.39 -2.46 -13.10
C ILE A 406 16.43 -1.23 -14.02
N ASN A 407 15.31 -0.52 -14.10
CA ASN A 407 15.13 0.63 -14.99
C ASN A 407 14.84 1.91 -14.20
N PHE A 408 15.85 2.75 -13.98
CA PHE A 408 15.76 4.09 -13.37
C PHE A 408 15.72 5.22 -14.42
N ARG A 409 15.24 4.93 -15.65
CA ARG A 409 15.32 5.92 -16.72
C ARG A 409 14.43 7.12 -16.45
N ASN A 410 15.01 8.32 -16.56
CA ASN A 410 14.34 9.59 -16.26
C ASN A 410 13.74 9.65 -14.84
N THR A 411 14.23 8.84 -13.90
CA THR A 411 13.87 8.95 -12.49
C THR A 411 14.42 10.26 -11.91
N ARG A 412 13.63 10.93 -11.06
CA ARG A 412 14.01 12.19 -10.42
C ARG A 412 14.14 11.98 -8.91
N VAL A 413 15.34 12.09 -8.37
CA VAL A 413 15.63 12.11 -6.93
C VAL A 413 16.01 13.54 -6.54
N THR A 414 15.24 14.19 -5.68
CA THR A 414 15.46 15.61 -5.33
C THR A 414 16.65 15.81 -4.40
N GLU A 415 16.92 14.84 -3.52
CA GLU A 415 18.03 14.87 -2.57
C GLU A 415 18.96 13.68 -2.78
N THR A 416 18.96 12.69 -1.87
CA THR A 416 19.98 11.64 -1.84
C THR A 416 19.42 10.29 -2.31
N LEU A 417 20.07 9.68 -3.30
CA LEU A 417 19.93 8.27 -3.66
C LEU A 417 21.07 7.46 -3.03
N ILE A 418 20.75 6.37 -2.33
CA ILE A 418 21.73 5.55 -1.59
C ILE A 418 21.67 4.11 -2.08
N PHE A 419 22.78 3.59 -2.60
CA PHE A 419 22.96 2.20 -3.07
C PHE A 419 23.99 1.42 -2.22
N ASP A 420 24.33 1.90 -1.03
CA ASP A 420 25.37 1.34 -0.18
C ASP A 420 25.25 -0.19 -0.01
N SER A 421 26.32 -0.93 -0.27
CA SER A 421 26.38 -2.40 -0.08
C SER A 421 25.24 -3.18 -0.79
N SER A 422 24.73 -2.69 -1.92
CA SER A 422 23.71 -3.35 -2.74
C SER A 422 24.32 -4.34 -3.75
N SER A 423 23.51 -5.29 -4.25
CA SER A 423 23.95 -6.26 -5.27
C SER A 423 23.06 -6.23 -6.50
N TRP A 424 23.67 -6.39 -7.68
CA TRP A 424 23.03 -6.21 -8.98
C TRP A 424 23.46 -7.32 -9.94
N GLU A 425 22.62 -8.30 -10.18
CA GLU A 425 22.95 -9.45 -11.04
C GLU A 425 22.73 -9.17 -12.52
N LYS A 426 21.68 -8.40 -12.83
CA LYS A 426 21.29 -8.04 -14.20
C LYS A 426 21.50 -6.54 -14.46
N ARG A 427 21.01 -6.07 -15.61
CA ARG A 427 21.25 -4.69 -16.08
C ARG A 427 20.67 -3.65 -15.13
N LEU A 428 21.43 -2.59 -14.89
CA LEU A 428 21.02 -1.37 -14.20
C LEU A 428 21.03 -0.19 -15.19
N ASP A 429 19.85 0.32 -15.52
CA ASP A 429 19.67 1.41 -16.48
C ASP A 429 19.32 2.72 -15.76
N LEU A 430 20.28 3.62 -15.64
CA LEU A 430 20.17 4.92 -14.97
C LEU A 430 20.08 6.07 -15.99
N ARG A 431 19.74 5.78 -17.26
CA ARG A 431 19.82 6.80 -18.32
C ARG A 431 18.87 7.97 -18.07
N GLY A 432 19.41 9.19 -18.16
CA GLY A 432 18.61 10.40 -17.95
C GLY A 432 18.12 10.62 -16.52
N MET A 433 18.54 9.80 -15.54
CA MET A 433 18.16 10.02 -14.15
C MET A 433 18.75 11.32 -13.61
N SER A 434 18.13 11.92 -12.59
CA SER A 434 18.70 13.05 -11.86
C SER A 434 18.73 12.82 -10.35
N ALA A 435 19.84 13.11 -9.68
CA ALA A 435 19.97 13.07 -8.22
C ALA A 435 20.87 14.20 -7.70
N LYS A 436 20.50 14.86 -6.60
CA LYS A 436 21.38 15.89 -6.00
C LYS A 436 22.60 15.25 -5.36
N ARG A 437 22.40 14.11 -4.69
CA ARG A 437 23.48 13.26 -4.18
C ARG A 437 23.23 11.82 -4.58
N PHE A 438 24.25 11.15 -5.10
CA PHE A 438 24.25 9.72 -5.33
C PHE A 438 25.37 9.08 -4.51
N ARG A 439 24.99 8.26 -3.54
CA ARG A 439 25.90 7.58 -2.63
C ARG A 439 25.89 6.08 -2.92
N TRP A 440 27.07 5.51 -3.12
CA TRP A 440 27.30 4.08 -3.25
C TRP A 440 28.57 3.71 -2.48
N ASP A 441 28.51 3.82 -1.15
CA ASP A 441 29.60 3.49 -0.23
C ASP A 441 29.42 2.07 0.30
N SER A 442 30.29 1.16 -0.12
CA SER A 442 30.22 -0.27 0.19
C SER A 442 31.43 -0.74 1.01
N THR A 443 32.05 0.18 1.75
CA THR A 443 33.28 -0.07 2.52
C THR A 443 33.16 -1.20 3.54
N GLN A 444 31.96 -1.41 4.09
CA GLN A 444 31.70 -2.48 5.07
C GLN A 444 31.37 -3.82 4.41
N ASN A 445 30.75 -3.79 3.23
CA ASN A 445 30.35 -4.97 2.49
C ASN A 445 30.31 -4.63 0.99
N PRO A 446 31.33 -5.06 0.21
CA PRO A 446 31.46 -4.66 -1.18
C PRO A 446 30.21 -4.93 -2.02
N SER A 447 29.80 -3.93 -2.81
CA SER A 447 28.69 -4.11 -3.74
C SER A 447 29.15 -4.94 -4.93
N LEU A 448 28.41 -6.00 -5.27
CA LEU A 448 28.68 -6.82 -6.44
C LEU A 448 27.74 -6.43 -7.59
N VAL A 449 28.31 -6.04 -8.73
CA VAL A 449 27.57 -5.62 -9.92
C VAL A 449 27.99 -6.47 -11.11
N GLN A 450 27.17 -7.48 -11.42
CA GLN A 450 27.44 -8.45 -12.49
C GLN A 450 26.87 -8.00 -13.84
N GLY A 451 25.78 -7.24 -13.84
CA GLY A 451 25.15 -6.74 -15.06
C GLY A 451 25.75 -5.44 -15.59
N VAL A 452 25.30 -5.04 -16.79
CA VAL A 452 25.68 -3.77 -17.41
C VAL A 452 25.07 -2.61 -16.63
N VAL A 453 25.86 -1.57 -16.35
CA VAL A 453 25.40 -0.32 -15.75
C VAL A 453 25.43 0.79 -16.82
N ASP A 454 24.30 1.44 -17.05
CA ASP A 454 24.17 2.48 -18.07
C ASP A 454 23.72 3.80 -17.43
N MET A 455 24.66 4.72 -17.24
CA MET A 455 24.45 6.04 -16.63
C MET A 455 24.41 7.16 -17.67
N ARG A 456 24.20 6.83 -18.95
CA ARG A 456 24.28 7.83 -20.01
C ARG A 456 23.25 8.93 -19.79
N GLU A 457 23.67 10.17 -19.99
CA GLU A 457 22.81 11.36 -19.86
C GLU A 457 22.23 11.56 -18.45
N ALA A 458 22.74 10.87 -17.42
CA ALA A 458 22.37 11.11 -16.03
C ALA A 458 22.93 12.44 -15.52
N TRP A 459 22.26 13.01 -14.51
CA TRP A 459 22.58 14.29 -13.89
C TRP A 459 22.77 14.09 -12.39
N ILE A 460 23.99 14.25 -11.89
CA ILE A 460 24.32 13.93 -10.50
C ILE A 460 25.03 15.13 -9.87
N GLY A 461 24.49 15.70 -8.80
CA GLY A 461 25.16 16.81 -8.11
C GLY A 461 26.48 16.38 -7.47
N LEU A 462 26.39 15.62 -6.38
CA LEU A 462 27.51 14.98 -5.68
C LEU A 462 27.44 13.46 -5.84
N ALA A 463 28.56 12.81 -6.14
CA ALA A 463 28.63 11.37 -6.27
C ALA A 463 29.72 10.76 -5.38
N THR A 464 29.40 9.67 -4.68
CA THR A 464 30.33 8.89 -3.86
C THR A 464 30.27 7.43 -4.31
N PHE A 465 31.44 6.85 -4.61
CA PHE A 465 31.55 5.43 -4.98
C PHE A 465 32.75 4.82 -4.23
N LYS A 466 32.51 3.81 -3.39
CA LYS A 466 33.56 3.12 -2.64
C LYS A 466 33.30 1.62 -2.58
N GLU A 467 34.35 0.82 -2.79
CA GLU A 467 34.32 -0.65 -2.70
C GLU A 467 33.22 -1.32 -3.53
N ILE A 468 33.12 -0.97 -4.82
CA ILE A 468 32.15 -1.58 -5.75
C ILE A 468 32.89 -2.43 -6.76
N LEU A 469 32.49 -3.70 -6.86
CA LEU A 469 33.04 -4.65 -7.82
C LEU A 469 32.11 -4.76 -9.03
N PHE A 470 32.49 -4.10 -10.11
CA PHE A 470 31.85 -4.25 -11.42
C PHE A 470 32.48 -5.40 -12.19
N GLN A 471 31.67 -6.32 -12.73
CA GLN A 471 32.11 -7.45 -13.56
C GLN A 471 31.74 -7.30 -15.05
N ASN A 472 31.07 -6.21 -15.41
CA ASN A 472 30.58 -5.97 -16.76
C ASN A 472 30.62 -4.47 -17.09
N LEU A 473 30.27 -4.10 -18.32
CA LEU A 473 30.36 -2.74 -18.84
C LEU A 473 29.64 -1.73 -17.94
N VAL A 474 30.33 -0.63 -17.64
CA VAL A 474 29.75 0.56 -17.02
C VAL A 474 29.94 1.74 -17.96
N ASP A 475 28.83 2.36 -18.39
CA ASP A 475 28.81 3.46 -19.35
C ASP A 475 28.37 4.77 -18.69
N PHE A 476 29.31 5.70 -18.54
CA PHE A 476 29.10 7.06 -18.05
C PHE A 476 29.04 8.08 -19.18
N SER A 477 28.74 7.69 -20.42
CA SER A 477 28.82 8.65 -21.54
C SER A 477 27.75 9.75 -21.42
N ARG A 478 28.17 11.02 -21.54
CA ARG A 478 27.32 12.21 -21.41
C ARG A 478 26.69 12.39 -20.03
N THR A 479 27.22 11.77 -18.98
CA THR A 479 26.81 12.05 -17.60
C THR A 479 27.29 13.45 -17.19
N LYS A 480 26.46 14.16 -16.42
CA LYS A 480 26.76 15.51 -15.93
C LYS A 480 26.93 15.51 -14.42
N TYR A 481 27.96 16.20 -13.94
CA TYR A 481 28.26 16.34 -12.53
C TYR A 481 28.35 17.82 -12.09
N GLY A 482 27.69 18.19 -10.98
CA GLY A 482 27.83 19.52 -10.36
C GLY A 482 26.54 20.20 -9.85
N VAL A 483 26.71 21.19 -8.95
CA VAL A 483 25.65 21.83 -8.13
C VAL A 483 24.81 22.85 -8.91
N SER A 484 25.39 23.58 -9.87
CA SER A 484 24.64 24.59 -10.67
C SER A 484 23.65 23.97 -11.66
N SER A 485 23.84 22.71 -12.02
CA SER A 485 22.93 21.99 -12.90
C SER A 485 21.57 21.65 -12.27
N PHE A 486 21.41 21.84 -10.95
CA PHE A 486 20.18 21.51 -10.21
C PHE A 486 19.14 22.63 -10.19
N PHE A 487 19.51 23.88 -10.52
CA PHE A 487 18.65 25.03 -10.33
C PHE A 487 18.72 26.05 -11.47
N GLY A 488 17.59 26.21 -12.19
CA GLY A 488 17.22 27.49 -12.79
C GLY A 488 16.83 28.52 -11.73
N ILE A 489 17.65 28.70 -10.68
CA ILE A 489 17.44 29.70 -9.62
C ILE A 489 18.74 30.48 -9.41
N THR A 490 18.67 31.77 -9.74
CA THR A 490 19.64 32.80 -9.36
C THR A 490 19.51 33.09 -7.86
N GLY A 491 20.55 32.85 -7.06
CA GLY A 491 20.54 33.25 -5.65
C GLY A 491 21.74 32.76 -4.83
N THR A 492 22.60 33.69 -4.45
CA THR A 492 23.76 33.67 -3.53
C THR A 492 23.63 32.73 -2.32
N SER A 493 24.67 32.02 -1.83
CA SER A 493 25.90 32.55 -1.24
C SER A 493 26.82 31.39 -0.79
N VAL A 494 28.13 31.52 -0.97
CA VAL A 494 29.15 30.63 -0.40
C VAL A 494 30.03 31.47 0.53
N GLU A 495 30.27 30.96 1.74
CA GLU A 495 31.13 31.57 2.75
C GLU A 495 32.53 31.87 2.18
N ARG A 496 32.93 33.14 2.22
CA ARG A 496 34.29 33.57 1.92
C ARG A 496 35.21 33.14 3.05
N LEU A 497 36.40 32.60 2.69
CA LEU A 497 37.55 32.61 3.60
C LEU A 497 37.72 34.02 4.20
N PRO A 498 37.98 34.17 5.51
CA PRO A 498 38.11 35.49 6.13
C PRO A 498 39.17 36.32 5.39
N SER A 499 38.76 37.50 4.91
CA SER A 499 39.68 38.45 4.30
C SER A 499 40.65 38.97 5.36
N GLY A 500 41.92 38.56 5.30
CA GLY A 500 42.98 39.21 6.09
C GLY A 500 44.25 38.42 6.36
N ALA A 501 44.26 37.08 6.25
CA ALA A 501 45.39 36.29 6.78
C ALA A 501 46.52 35.99 5.79
N VAL A 502 46.35 36.21 4.49
CA VAL A 502 47.34 35.80 3.48
C VAL A 502 47.35 36.79 2.32
N SER A 503 48.55 37.22 1.88
CA SER A 503 48.72 38.21 0.81
C SER A 503 48.16 37.68 -0.52
N ARG A 504 47.78 38.62 -1.42
CA ARG A 504 47.23 38.29 -2.75
C ARG A 504 48.21 37.41 -3.55
N ASP A 505 49.51 37.65 -3.39
CA ASP A 505 50.59 36.89 -4.02
C ASP A 505 50.63 35.42 -3.56
N VAL A 506 50.41 35.14 -2.26
CA VAL A 506 50.34 33.76 -1.75
C VAL A 506 49.06 33.07 -2.20
N ARG A 507 47.95 33.80 -2.34
CA ARG A 507 46.69 33.26 -2.89
C ARG A 507 46.84 32.86 -4.35
N ASP A 508 47.53 33.67 -5.14
CA ASP A 508 47.79 33.39 -6.55
C ASP A 508 48.77 32.19 -6.69
N LYS A 509 49.81 32.12 -5.85
CA LYS A 509 50.72 30.96 -5.77
C LYS A 509 50.02 29.66 -5.36
N LEU A 510 49.14 29.69 -4.36
CA LEU A 510 48.32 28.52 -3.95
C LEU A 510 47.43 28.03 -5.10
N THR A 511 46.88 28.96 -5.88
CA THR A 511 46.01 28.65 -7.03
C THR A 511 46.79 27.98 -8.17
N ASP A 512 48.08 28.29 -8.32
CA ASP A 512 48.94 27.67 -9.32
C ASP A 512 49.54 26.33 -8.87
N ILE A 513 49.78 26.14 -7.56
CA ILE A 513 50.23 24.85 -6.99
C ILE A 513 49.18 23.76 -7.18
N VAL A 514 47.90 24.08 -7.00
CA VAL A 514 46.78 23.13 -7.21
C VAL A 514 46.66 22.69 -8.68
N LYS A 515 47.26 23.43 -9.63
CA LYS A 515 47.27 23.09 -11.06
C LYS A 515 48.48 22.25 -11.48
N GLN A 516 49.47 22.04 -10.61
CA GLN A 516 50.69 21.31 -10.95
C GLN A 516 50.58 19.81 -10.66
N LYS A 517 51.26 19.01 -11.50
CA LYS A 517 51.40 17.56 -11.36
C LYS A 517 52.46 17.24 -10.32
N PHE A 518 52.11 16.51 -9.27
CA PHE A 518 53.08 15.96 -8.32
C PHE A 518 53.60 14.61 -8.82
N THR A 519 54.83 14.60 -9.32
CA THR A 519 55.55 13.38 -9.72
C THR A 519 56.93 13.40 -9.06
N GLY A 520 57.03 12.95 -7.80
CA GLY A 520 58.31 12.90 -7.08
C GLY A 520 58.16 12.64 -5.59
N LYS A 521 59.27 12.22 -4.94
CA LYS A 521 59.39 11.76 -3.54
C LYS A 521 59.13 12.81 -2.44
N ASP A 522 58.80 14.06 -2.78
CA ASP A 522 58.56 15.13 -1.81
C ASP A 522 57.09 15.16 -1.37
N THR A 523 56.79 15.44 -0.10
CA THR A 523 55.40 15.55 0.36
C THR A 523 54.75 16.84 -0.18
N LEU A 524 53.41 16.85 -0.33
CA LEU A 524 52.65 18.04 -0.74
C LEU A 524 52.99 19.27 0.10
N LEU A 525 53.24 19.06 1.40
CA LEU A 525 53.67 20.10 2.34
C LEU A 525 55.05 20.68 1.99
N ASP A 526 56.03 19.83 1.67
CA ASP A 526 57.39 20.26 1.35
C ASP A 526 57.41 21.15 0.11
N HIS A 527 56.62 20.80 -0.90
CA HIS A 527 56.50 21.62 -2.12
C HIS A 527 55.71 22.91 -1.89
N LEU A 528 54.70 22.88 -1.01
CA LEU A 528 53.93 24.06 -0.60
C LEU A 528 54.82 25.09 0.11
N HIS A 529 55.61 24.65 1.09
CA HIS A 529 56.53 25.54 1.82
C HIS A 529 57.64 26.07 0.91
N LYS A 530 58.13 25.26 -0.04
CA LYS A 530 59.15 25.68 -1.01
C LYS A 530 58.64 26.70 -2.03
N THR A 531 57.36 26.65 -2.38
CA THR A 531 56.74 27.56 -3.37
C THR A 531 56.23 28.85 -2.73
N ILE A 532 55.74 28.78 -1.49
CA ILE A 532 55.23 29.94 -0.76
C ILE A 532 56.36 30.73 -0.08
N GLY A 533 57.45 30.06 0.30
CA GLY A 533 58.60 30.67 0.97
C GLY A 533 58.42 30.90 2.47
N GLU A 534 57.25 30.55 3.03
CA GLU A 534 56.92 30.69 4.45
C GLU A 534 56.12 29.49 4.97
N LYS A 535 56.22 29.19 6.28
CA LYS A 535 55.52 28.08 6.92
C LYS A 535 54.08 28.46 7.24
N LEU A 536 53.11 27.83 6.57
CA LEU A 536 51.68 28.02 6.82
C LEU A 536 51.27 27.58 8.23
N PRO A 537 50.31 28.24 8.90
CA PRO A 537 49.76 27.77 10.18
C PRO A 537 49.09 26.39 10.04
N ASP A 538 49.23 25.53 11.06
CA ASP A 538 48.81 24.10 11.03
C ASP A 538 47.33 23.90 10.67
N GLN A 539 46.45 24.83 11.10
CA GLN A 539 45.03 24.81 10.74
C GLN A 539 44.79 24.85 9.22
N TYR A 540 45.61 25.60 8.46
CA TYR A 540 45.52 25.71 7.01
C TYR A 540 46.18 24.53 6.30
N GLN A 541 47.25 23.96 6.88
CA GLN A 541 47.87 22.74 6.37
C GLN A 541 46.87 21.57 6.40
N SER A 542 46.10 21.44 7.50
CA SER A 542 45.08 20.38 7.61
C SER A 542 43.92 20.56 6.63
N LEU A 543 43.53 21.81 6.34
CA LEU A 543 42.46 22.14 5.39
C LEU A 543 42.88 21.83 3.95
N ILE A 544 44.14 22.18 3.59
CA ILE A 544 44.71 21.92 2.27
C ILE A 544 44.90 20.41 2.05
N LEU A 545 45.37 19.67 3.06
CA LEU A 545 45.48 18.20 2.98
C LEU A 545 44.13 17.50 2.84
N LYS A 546 43.06 18.04 3.46
CA LYS A 546 41.68 17.52 3.30
C LYS A 546 41.10 17.78 1.91
N GLN A 547 41.45 18.89 1.28
CA GLN A 547 41.00 19.24 -0.08
C GLN A 547 41.85 18.61 -1.17
N ALA A 548 43.10 18.25 -0.87
CA ALA A 548 44.06 17.68 -1.82
C ALA A 548 44.03 16.14 -1.89
N VAL A 549 42.87 15.51 -1.66
CA VAL A 549 42.77 14.06 -1.90
C VAL A 549 42.59 13.80 -3.39
N SER A 550 43.73 13.57 -4.03
CA SER A 550 43.88 12.99 -5.36
C SER A 550 43.11 11.67 -5.48
N TRP A 551 42.50 11.45 -6.64
CA TRP A 551 42.09 10.15 -7.14
C TRP A 551 43.16 9.09 -6.85
N ARG A 552 42.90 8.19 -5.90
CA ARG A 552 43.73 6.98 -5.73
C ARG A 552 43.14 5.86 -6.58
N TRP A 553 43.98 5.32 -7.44
CA TRP A 553 43.73 4.16 -8.28
C TRP A 553 44.59 3.03 -7.74
N GLU A 554 43.99 1.99 -7.20
CA GLU A 554 44.69 0.74 -6.86
C GLU A 554 44.14 -0.36 -7.79
N PRO A 555 44.94 -0.87 -8.73
CA PRO A 555 44.50 -1.96 -9.58
C PRO A 555 44.38 -3.24 -8.75
N ILE A 556 43.21 -3.86 -8.74
CA ILE A 556 43.08 -5.28 -8.41
C ILE A 556 43.48 -6.06 -9.66
N LYS A 557 44.41 -7.02 -9.52
CA LYS A 557 44.70 -7.97 -10.60
C LYS A 557 43.45 -8.82 -10.84
N ASP A 558 43.04 -8.94 -12.11
CA ASP A 558 42.07 -9.92 -12.64
C ASP A 558 40.57 -9.51 -12.74
N ALA A 559 40.20 -8.22 -12.84
CA ALA A 559 38.83 -7.82 -13.21
C ALA A 559 38.68 -7.46 -14.71
N PRO A 560 37.84 -8.14 -15.51
CA PRO A 560 37.72 -7.96 -16.97
C PRO A 560 36.88 -6.73 -17.42
N THR A 561 36.75 -5.70 -16.58
CA THR A 561 35.71 -4.67 -16.75
C THR A 561 36.16 -3.47 -17.59
N ALA A 562 35.40 -3.11 -18.62
CA ALA A 562 35.61 -1.87 -19.37
C ALA A 562 34.74 -0.74 -18.81
N LEU A 563 35.36 0.38 -18.43
CA LEU A 563 34.66 1.62 -18.08
C LEU A 563 34.63 2.54 -19.31
N ARG A 564 33.45 3.04 -19.72
CA ARG A 564 33.31 3.95 -20.87
C ARG A 564 32.93 5.35 -20.41
N PHE A 565 33.73 6.34 -20.80
CA PHE A 565 33.49 7.76 -20.55
C PHE A 565 33.60 8.56 -21.84
N GLU A 566 32.47 9.02 -22.39
CA GLU A 566 32.47 9.87 -23.58
C GLU A 566 31.69 11.16 -23.38
N ASN A 567 32.28 12.32 -23.71
CA ASN A 567 31.62 13.63 -23.70
C ASN A 567 30.96 14.01 -22.36
N ASN A 568 31.59 13.68 -21.23
CA ASN A 568 31.17 14.11 -19.89
C ASN A 568 31.48 15.59 -19.63
N THR A 569 30.69 16.21 -18.74
CA THR A 569 30.91 17.59 -18.26
C THR A 569 30.99 17.64 -16.74
N LEU A 570 32.06 18.25 -16.23
CA LEU A 570 32.31 18.52 -14.81
C LEU A 570 32.25 20.04 -14.55
N GLU A 571 31.37 20.48 -13.65
CA GLU A 571 31.26 21.87 -13.21
C GLU A 571 32.16 22.15 -11.99
N LYS A 572 32.71 23.38 -11.92
CA LYS A 572 33.74 23.81 -10.95
C LYS A 572 33.34 23.69 -9.46
N GLU A 573 32.05 23.57 -9.16
CA GLU A 573 31.51 23.47 -7.80
C GLU A 573 31.11 22.04 -7.42
N ALA A 574 31.49 21.03 -8.21
CA ALA A 574 31.39 19.65 -7.75
C ALA A 574 32.37 19.44 -6.59
N ASP A 575 31.84 19.35 -5.35
CA ASP A 575 32.60 18.84 -4.21
C ASP A 575 33.22 17.49 -4.62
N LEU A 576 34.56 17.45 -4.62
CA LEU A 576 35.35 16.48 -5.35
C LEU A 576 34.94 15.03 -5.06
N LEU A 577 34.55 14.34 -6.13
CA LEU A 577 34.38 12.89 -6.27
C LEU A 577 35.52 12.14 -5.54
N HIS A 578 35.20 11.42 -4.47
CA HIS A 578 35.99 10.26 -4.06
C HIS A 578 35.48 9.07 -4.85
N VAL A 579 36.11 8.80 -5.99
CA VAL A 579 35.75 7.67 -6.83
C VAL A 579 37.00 6.85 -7.11
N THR A 580 37.02 5.67 -6.52
CA THR A 580 38.08 4.68 -6.73
C THR A 580 37.52 3.63 -7.68
N PHE A 581 38.12 3.49 -8.86
CA PHE A 581 37.77 2.44 -9.81
C PHE A 581 38.91 1.42 -9.87
N GLN A 582 38.57 0.14 -10.03
CA GLN A 582 39.53 -0.97 -10.01
C GLN A 582 39.55 -1.74 -11.35
N ALA A 583 39.31 -1.06 -12.49
CA ALA A 583 39.17 -1.68 -13.82
C ALA A 583 39.70 -0.79 -14.97
N PRO A 584 40.06 -1.33 -16.15
CA PRO A 584 40.52 -0.55 -17.29
C PRO A 584 39.48 0.49 -17.79
N VAL A 585 39.97 1.72 -18.03
CA VAL A 585 39.14 2.91 -18.33
C VAL A 585 39.34 3.40 -19.76
N HIS A 586 38.26 3.53 -20.52
CA HIS A 586 38.20 4.19 -21.82
C HIS A 586 37.64 5.61 -21.67
N LEU A 587 38.50 6.62 -21.87
CA LEU A 587 38.18 8.05 -21.79
C LEU A 587 38.24 8.68 -23.19
N ILE A 588 37.16 9.31 -23.65
CA ILE A 588 37.09 9.98 -24.97
C ILE A 588 36.38 11.35 -24.82
N ASN A 589 37.02 12.43 -25.28
CA ASN A 589 36.40 13.77 -25.46
C ASN A 589 35.68 14.38 -24.24
N ASN A 590 36.17 14.19 -23.02
CA ASN A 590 35.56 14.78 -21.81
C ASN A 590 36.00 16.25 -21.60
N ARG A 591 35.08 17.12 -21.13
CA ARG A 591 35.33 18.56 -20.92
C ARG A 591 35.30 18.93 -19.44
N PHE A 592 36.31 19.68 -19.02
CA PHE A 592 36.32 20.38 -17.72
C PHE A 592 36.05 21.86 -17.97
N CYS A 593 34.98 22.41 -17.39
CA CYS A 593 34.64 23.82 -17.56
C CYS A 593 34.85 24.57 -16.25
N ASN A 594 35.81 25.49 -16.27
CA ASN A 594 36.19 26.34 -15.15
C ASN A 594 35.51 27.70 -15.31
N HIS A 595 34.43 27.96 -14.57
CA HIS A 595 33.81 29.29 -14.56
C HIS A 595 34.56 30.25 -13.64
N SER A 596 35.71 30.73 -14.11
CA SER A 596 36.21 32.06 -13.76
C SER A 596 36.55 32.77 -15.06
N ARG A 597 35.56 33.56 -15.55
CA ARG A 597 35.57 34.52 -16.66
C ARG A 597 36.44 34.17 -17.89
N SER A 598 35.74 34.00 -19.03
CA SER A 598 36.20 33.77 -20.42
C SER A 598 36.33 32.30 -20.86
N HIS A 599 35.26 31.81 -21.51
CA HIS A 599 35.19 30.97 -22.71
C HIS A 599 36.29 29.92 -23.02
N ARG A 600 36.96 29.31 -22.04
CA ARG A 600 37.86 28.17 -22.30
C ARG A 600 37.45 26.96 -21.47
N CYS A 601 36.75 26.01 -22.10
CA CYS A 601 36.70 24.63 -21.62
C CYS A 601 37.96 23.92 -22.14
N GLY A 602 38.68 23.23 -21.26
CA GLY A 602 39.83 22.42 -21.62
C GLY A 602 39.40 20.99 -21.96
N VAL A 603 39.93 20.45 -23.05
CA VAL A 603 39.92 19.00 -23.32
C VAL A 603 41.08 18.39 -22.57
N CYS A 604 40.82 17.51 -21.60
CA CYS A 604 41.88 16.74 -20.96
C CYS A 604 42.21 15.50 -21.81
N LEU A 605 43.27 15.58 -22.61
CA LEU A 605 43.90 14.43 -23.27
C LEU A 605 44.86 13.73 -22.31
N TRP A 606 44.74 12.41 -22.15
CA TRP A 606 45.70 11.61 -21.39
C TRP A 606 46.06 10.29 -22.07
N ARG A 607 47.37 9.98 -22.04
CA ARG A 607 47.98 8.72 -22.51
C ARG A 607 47.96 7.66 -21.41
N PRO A 608 47.73 6.37 -21.73
CA PRO A 608 47.92 5.28 -20.79
C PRO A 608 49.41 4.94 -20.62
N ILE A 609 49.83 4.64 -19.38
CA ILE A 609 51.15 4.10 -19.06
C ILE A 609 50.99 2.59 -18.82
N GLY A 610 51.44 1.77 -19.78
CA GLY A 610 51.66 0.32 -19.69
C GLY A 610 50.39 -0.55 -19.69
N ALA A 611 50.21 -1.59 -20.51
CA ALA A 611 51.06 -2.25 -21.50
C ALA A 611 50.17 -3.02 -22.51
N ALA A 612 50.77 -3.30 -23.68
CA ALA A 612 50.33 -4.13 -24.81
C ALA A 612 49.24 -3.55 -25.75
N MET A 613 49.71 -3.09 -26.91
CA MET A 613 48.96 -2.89 -28.16
C MET A 613 48.20 -4.17 -28.58
N PRO A 614 47.17 -4.00 -29.42
CA PRO A 614 47.37 -4.42 -30.81
C PRO A 614 47.15 -3.27 -31.80
N LEU A 615 47.84 -3.44 -32.93
CA LEU A 615 47.90 -2.60 -34.11
C LEU A 615 46.54 -2.02 -34.52
N LEU A 616 46.47 -0.69 -34.60
CA LEU A 616 45.58 0.01 -35.51
C LEU A 616 46.46 0.71 -36.54
N GLN A 617 46.27 0.30 -37.79
CA GLN A 617 46.95 0.80 -38.97
C GLN A 617 46.95 2.33 -38.99
N SER A 618 48.13 2.87 -39.26
CA SER A 618 48.33 4.21 -39.76
C SER A 618 47.56 4.40 -41.07
N ASP A 619 46.78 5.47 -41.17
CA ASP A 619 46.70 6.21 -42.42
C ASP A 619 46.66 7.72 -42.13
N PRO A 620 47.57 8.53 -42.72
CA PRO A 620 47.64 9.97 -42.53
C PRO A 620 47.11 10.74 -43.75
N ALA A 621 45.98 11.43 -43.62
CA ALA A 621 45.51 12.53 -44.47
C ALA A 621 44.15 12.99 -43.89
N SER A 622 43.75 14.25 -43.76
CA SER A 622 44.21 15.52 -44.29
C SER A 622 43.42 16.62 -43.54
N CYS A 623 44.09 17.75 -43.28
CA CYS A 623 43.55 18.97 -42.67
C CYS A 623 42.40 19.63 -43.45
N LEU A 624 41.45 20.24 -42.72
CA LEU A 624 41.23 21.69 -42.66
C LEU A 624 40.54 22.07 -41.34
#